data_AF-X0XUS9-F1
#
_entry.id   AF-X0XUS9-F1
#
_cell.length_a   1.000
_cell.length_b   1.000
_cell.length_c   1.000
_cell.angle_alpha   90.00
_cell.angle_beta   90.00
_cell.angle_gamma   90.00
#
_symmetry.space_group_name_H-M   'P 1'
#
loop_
_entity.id
_entity.type
_entity.pdbx_description
1 polymer ?
#
loop_
_entity_poly.entity_id
_entity_poly.type
_entity_poly.pdbx_seq_one_letter_code
_entity_poly.pdbx_strand_id
1 'polypeptide(L)'
;MFRPNDCHLQPGLFDTFQQLPEKIRQRLENSWAGTFYRELFCRINELPFAKLYADKPSRPNTPVNVLVGLEILKAGFGWSDEELYDAFQFNLQVRYALGLRDVGD
;
A
#
# COMPACT_ATOMS: atom_id res chain seq x y z
N MET A 1 6.02 18.29 5.29
CA MET A 1 5.02 18.12 6.38
C MET A 1 4.53 16.68 6.43
N PHE A 2 4.36 16.14 7.64
CA PHE A 2 3.77 14.81 7.84
C PHE A 2 2.28 14.83 7.50
N ARG A 3 1.80 13.78 6.84
CA ARG A 3 0.39 13.56 6.56
C ARG A 3 0.09 12.06 6.71
N PRO A 4 -0.85 11.67 7.58
CA PRO A 4 -1.30 10.29 7.63
C PRO A 4 -1.96 9.90 6.30
N ASN A 5 -1.75 8.66 5.89
CA ASN A 5 -2.30 8.14 4.65
C ASN A 5 -3.64 7.47 4.91
N ASP A 6 -4.70 8.27 4.96
CA ASP A 6 -6.08 7.76 5.08
C ASP A 6 -6.78 7.62 3.72
N CYS A 7 -6.15 8.08 2.63
CA CYS A 7 -6.73 8.09 1.28
C CYS A 7 -7.12 6.69 0.79
N HIS A 8 -6.38 5.66 1.20
CA HIS A 8 -6.63 4.27 0.80
C HIS A 8 -7.97 3.71 1.32
N LEU A 9 -8.59 4.36 2.32
CA LEU A 9 -9.86 3.92 2.92
C LEU A 9 -11.06 4.26 2.02
N GLN A 10 -10.94 5.29 1.20
CA GLN A 10 -11.98 5.71 0.28
C GLN A 10 -11.64 5.24 -1.14
N PRO A 11 -12.49 4.41 -1.78
CA PRO A 11 -12.31 4.07 -3.19
C PRO A 11 -12.35 5.35 -4.03
N GLY A 12 -11.30 5.58 -4.82
CA GLY A 12 -11.29 6.64 -5.82
C GLY A 12 -12.25 6.34 -6.98
N LEU A 13 -12.61 7.37 -7.74
CA LEU A 13 -13.44 7.21 -8.95
C LEU A 13 -12.81 6.21 -9.95
N PHE A 14 -11.48 6.13 -9.98
CA PHE A 14 -10.69 5.27 -10.86
C PHE A 14 -10.06 4.07 -10.13
N ASP A 15 -10.66 3.61 -9.02
CA ASP A 15 -10.21 2.40 -8.32
C ASP A 15 -10.25 1.20 -9.28
N THR A 16 -9.08 0.76 -9.73
CA THR A 16 -8.91 -0.28 -10.75
C THR A 16 -9.42 -1.63 -10.22
N PHE A 17 -9.36 -1.85 -8.89
CA PHE A 17 -9.84 -3.09 -8.30
C PHE A 17 -11.37 -3.18 -8.28
N GLN A 18 -12.08 -2.05 -8.26
CA GLN A 18 -13.55 -2.03 -8.38
C GLN A 18 -14.03 -2.34 -9.81
N GLN A 19 -13.15 -2.18 -10.80
CA GLN A 19 -13.45 -2.49 -12.20
C GLN A 19 -13.21 -3.97 -12.53
N LEU A 20 -12.60 -4.74 -11.63
CA LEU A 20 -12.39 -6.17 -11.82
C LEU A 20 -13.73 -6.93 -11.83
N PRO A 21 -13.83 -8.03 -12.60
CA PRO A 21 -14.97 -8.93 -12.49
C PRO A 21 -15.17 -9.41 -11.05
N GLU A 22 -16.43 -9.44 -10.58
CA GLU A 22 -16.81 -9.74 -9.19
C GLU A 22 -16.06 -10.95 -8.61
N LYS A 23 -16.03 -12.06 -9.36
CA LYS A 23 -15.37 -13.30 -8.94
C LYS A 23 -13.87 -13.13 -8.72
N ILE A 24 -13.20 -12.31 -9.53
CA ILE A 24 -11.77 -12.03 -9.41
C ILE A 24 -11.54 -11.09 -8.21
N ARG A 25 -12.36 -10.04 -8.07
CA ARG A 25 -12.30 -9.12 -6.94
C ARG A 25 -12.45 -9.84 -5.59
N GLN A 26 -13.48 -10.69 -5.45
CA GLN A 26 -13.69 -11.49 -4.24
C GLN A 26 -12.51 -12.43 -3.95
N ARG A 27 -11.92 -13.03 -4.99
CA ARG A 27 -10.74 -13.89 -4.82
C ARG A 27 -9.52 -13.10 -4.34
N LEU A 28 -9.34 -11.88 -4.83
CA LEU A 28 -8.27 -10.97 -4.38
C LEU A 28 -8.48 -10.53 -2.93
N GLU A 29 -9.70 -10.10 -2.59
CA GLU A 29 -10.10 -9.68 -1.24
C GLU A 29 -9.95 -10.78 -0.18
N ASN A 30 -10.19 -12.04 -0.57
CA ASN A 30 -10.05 -13.21 0.28
C ASN A 30 -8.64 -13.84 0.24
N SER A 31 -7.72 -13.29 -0.57
CA SER A 31 -6.34 -13.75 -0.62
C SER A 31 -5.50 -13.18 0.53
N TRP A 32 -4.25 -13.64 0.63
CA TRP A 32 -3.28 -13.11 1.60
C TRP A 32 -3.17 -11.57 1.54
N ALA A 33 -3.32 -10.98 0.36
CA ALA A 33 -3.24 -9.55 0.14
C ALA A 33 -4.34 -8.77 0.86
N GLY A 34 -5.57 -9.29 0.84
CA GLY A 34 -6.68 -8.67 1.55
C GLY A 34 -6.55 -8.79 3.07
N THR A 35 -6.03 -9.92 3.55
CA THR A 35 -5.69 -10.06 4.97
C THR A 35 -4.57 -9.11 5.36
N PHE A 36 -3.50 -9.00 4.57
CA PHE A 36 -2.41 -8.06 4.81
C PHE A 36 -2.92 -6.62 4.85
N TYR A 37 -3.75 -6.23 3.87
CA TYR A 37 -4.34 -4.89 3.82
C TYR A 37 -5.14 -4.57 5.09
N ARG A 38 -6.12 -5.42 5.45
CA ARG A 38 -7.03 -5.15 6.57
C ARG A 38 -6.36 -5.28 7.94
N GLU A 39 -5.55 -6.30 8.13
CA GLU A 39 -5.04 -6.69 9.45
C GLU A 39 -3.67 -6.09 9.77
N LEU A 40 -2.91 -5.67 8.74
CA LEU A 40 -1.59 -5.07 8.92
C LEU A 40 -1.54 -3.65 8.36
N PHE A 41 -1.69 -3.46 7.05
CA PHE A 41 -1.47 -2.16 6.40
C PHE A 41 -2.34 -1.04 6.98
N CYS A 42 -3.66 -1.27 7.08
CA CYS A 42 -4.61 -0.30 7.66
C CYS A 42 -4.41 -0.04 9.16
N ARG A 43 -3.58 -0.84 9.85
CA ARG A 43 -3.34 -0.73 11.29
C ARG A 43 -1.96 -0.17 11.63
N ILE A 44 -1.13 0.15 10.63
CA ILE A 44 0.16 0.78 10.86
C ILE A 44 -0.06 2.18 11.43
N ASN A 45 0.39 2.40 12.67
CA ASN A 45 0.41 3.73 13.26
C ASN A 45 1.59 4.54 12.71
N GLU A 46 1.31 5.52 11.86
CA GLU A 46 2.33 6.38 11.24
C GLU A 46 2.83 7.51 12.17
N LEU A 47 2.12 7.83 13.26
CA LEU A 47 2.43 8.94 14.16
C LEU A 47 3.85 8.92 14.75
N PRO A 48 4.46 7.77 15.11
CA PRO A 48 5.83 7.73 15.62
C PRO A 48 6.86 8.33 14.65
N PHE A 49 6.57 8.29 13.34
CA PHE A 49 7.44 8.80 12.28
C PHE A 49 7.25 10.29 12.01
N ALA A 50 6.22 10.94 12.56
CA ALA A 50 5.92 12.35 12.30
C ALA A 50 7.10 13.28 12.62
N LYS A 51 7.92 12.95 13.63
CA LYS A 51 9.12 13.71 14.02
C LYS A 51 10.23 13.71 12.96
N LEU A 52 10.17 12.81 11.97
CA LEU A 52 11.13 12.75 10.87
C LEU A 52 10.79 13.74 9.74
N TYR A 53 9.61 14.36 9.79
CA TYR A 53 9.13 15.26 8.74
C TYR A 53 9.36 16.71 9.16
N ALA A 54 9.75 17.54 8.19
CA ALA A 54 9.86 18.97 8.41
C ALA A 54 8.47 19.65 8.43
N ASP A 55 8.32 20.67 9.28
CA ASP A 55 7.11 21.50 9.40
C ASP A 55 6.94 22.50 8.25
N LYS A 56 7.96 22.65 7.40
CA LYS A 56 7.92 23.49 6.20
C LYS A 56 7.35 22.74 4.99
N PRO A 57 6.74 23.45 4.02
CA PRO A 57 6.35 22.87 2.74
C PRO A 57 7.57 22.25 2.04
N SER A 58 7.40 21.01 1.56
CA SER A 58 8.41 20.25 0.81
C SER A 58 7.72 19.43 -0.27
N ARG A 59 8.50 18.76 -1.13
CA ARG A 59 7.96 17.76 -2.06
C ARG A 59 7.13 16.71 -1.30
N PRO A 60 6.03 16.19 -1.88
CA PRO A 60 5.25 15.13 -1.25
C PRO A 60 6.15 13.93 -0.94
N ASN A 61 6.05 13.43 0.29
CA ASN A 61 6.72 12.21 0.72
C ASN A 61 5.80 11.01 0.50
N THR A 62 6.39 9.85 0.24
CA THR A 62 5.67 8.57 0.28
C THR A 62 5.09 8.37 1.68
N PRO A 63 3.83 7.88 1.80
CA PRO A 63 3.26 7.44 3.06
C PRO A 63 4.14 6.46 3.84
N VAL A 64 4.15 6.60 5.15
CA VAL A 64 4.96 5.73 6.03
C VAL A 64 4.42 4.31 6.02
N ASN A 65 3.09 4.14 6.03
CA ASN A 65 2.48 2.80 5.98
C ASN A 65 2.85 2.02 4.72
N VAL A 66 3.04 2.69 3.57
CA VAL A 66 3.54 2.09 2.33
C VAL A 66 4.99 1.65 2.48
N LEU A 67 5.86 2.50 3.01
CA LEU A 67 7.27 2.16 3.23
C LEU A 67 7.43 0.99 4.21
N VAL A 68 6.73 1.03 5.34
CA VAL A 68 6.74 -0.05 6.34
C VAL A 68 6.14 -1.34 5.77
N GLY A 69 5.04 -1.23 5.00
CA GLY A 69 4.43 -2.37 4.33
C GLY A 69 5.39 -3.04 3.34
N LEU A 70 6.12 -2.26 2.54
CA LEU A 70 7.14 -2.74 1.61
C LEU A 70 8.25 -3.49 2.34
N GLU A 71 8.78 -2.94 3.43
CA GLU A 71 9.83 -3.61 4.22
C GLU A 71 9.34 -4.94 4.82
N ILE A 72 8.09 -4.99 5.30
CA ILE A 72 7.50 -6.23 5.83
C ILE A 72 7.33 -7.26 4.72
N LEU A 73 6.87 -6.87 3.53
CA LEU A 73 6.74 -7.77 2.39
C LEU A 73 8.11 -8.29 1.94
N LYS A 74 9.09 -7.40 1.79
CA LYS A 74 10.47 -7.75 1.42
C LYS A 74 11.05 -8.78 2.39
N ALA A 75 10.99 -8.51 3.69
CA ALA A 75 11.49 -9.43 4.71
C ALA A 75 10.69 -10.74 4.77
N GLY A 76 9.36 -10.67 4.66
CA GLY A 76 8.47 -11.83 4.75
C GLY A 76 8.60 -12.81 3.58
N PHE A 77 8.85 -12.30 2.37
CA PHE A 77 9.08 -13.12 1.18
C PHE A 77 10.56 -13.39 0.88
N GLY A 78 11.48 -12.75 1.59
CA GLY A 78 12.92 -12.89 1.38
C GLY A 78 13.40 -12.24 0.07
N TRP A 79 12.74 -11.17 -0.36
CA TRP A 79 13.07 -10.48 -1.61
C TRP A 79 14.29 -9.57 -1.48
N SER A 80 15.04 -9.48 -2.57
CA SER A 80 15.94 -8.37 -2.84
C SER A 80 15.17 -7.06 -3.12
N ASP A 81 15.88 -5.92 -3.13
CA ASP A 81 15.27 -4.64 -3.50
C ASP A 81 14.76 -4.62 -4.95
N GLU A 82 15.45 -5.32 -5.86
CA GLU A 82 15.04 -5.44 -7.26
C GLU A 82 13.74 -6.24 -7.38
N GLU A 83 13.65 -7.39 -6.71
CA GLU A 83 12.44 -8.21 -6.69
C GLU A 83 11.26 -7.51 -6.02
N LEU A 84 11.52 -6.76 -4.93
CA LEU A 84 10.51 -5.92 -4.30
C LEU A 84 9.99 -4.87 -5.28
N TYR A 85 10.89 -4.23 -6.02
CA TYR A 85 10.52 -3.20 -6.99
C TYR A 85 9.67 -3.79 -8.11
N ASP A 86 10.04 -4.94 -8.67
CA ASP A 86 9.24 -5.63 -9.69
C ASP A 86 7.88 -6.07 -9.14
N ALA A 87 7.85 -6.61 -7.92
CA ALA A 87 6.61 -7.00 -7.27
C ALA A 87 5.69 -5.79 -7.02
N PHE A 88 6.26 -4.66 -6.59
CA PHE A 88 5.52 -3.41 -6.41
C PHE A 88 4.92 -2.90 -7.73
N GLN A 89 5.66 -2.98 -8.84
CA GLN A 89 5.21 -2.51 -10.14
C GLN A 89 4.14 -3.44 -10.75
N PHE A 90 4.37 -4.75 -10.74
CA PHE A 90 3.64 -5.68 -11.60
C PHE A 90 2.73 -6.66 -10.86
N ASN A 91 2.87 -6.80 -9.53
CA ASN A 91 2.06 -7.76 -8.77
C ASN A 91 0.81 -7.09 -8.18
N LEU A 92 -0.36 -7.41 -8.76
CA LEU A 92 -1.66 -6.90 -8.31
C LEU A 92 -1.97 -7.22 -6.83
N GLN A 93 -1.52 -8.37 -6.31
CA GLN A 93 -1.73 -8.72 -4.91
C GLN A 93 -0.88 -7.84 -3.99
N VAL A 94 0.36 -7.53 -4.37
CA VAL A 94 1.23 -6.61 -3.63
C VAL A 94 0.65 -5.20 -3.64
N ARG A 95 0.23 -4.70 -4.81
CA ARG A 95 -0.40 -3.37 -4.92
C ARG A 95 -1.68 -3.29 -4.07
N TYR A 96 -2.52 -4.33 -4.12
CA TYR A 96 -3.72 -4.40 -3.30
C TYR A 96 -3.39 -4.43 -1.80
N ALA A 97 -2.40 -5.22 -1.38
CA ALA A 97 -1.94 -5.31 0.00
C ALA A 97 -1.48 -3.95 0.55
N LEU A 98 -0.88 -3.10 -0.30
CA LEU A 98 -0.40 -1.76 0.02
C LEU A 98 -1.43 -0.65 -0.21
N GLY A 99 -2.69 -1.00 -0.51
CA GLY A 99 -3.76 -0.02 -0.74
C GLY A 99 -3.58 0.85 -2.00
N LEU A 100 -2.75 0.43 -2.94
CA LEU A 100 -2.46 1.15 -4.19
C LEU A 100 -3.52 0.81 -5.23
N ARG A 101 -4.62 1.55 -5.19
CA ARG A 101 -5.86 1.23 -5.91
C ARG A 101 -5.90 1.66 -7.37
N ASP A 102 -5.03 2.58 -7.76
CA ASP A 102 -4.82 2.96 -9.15
C ASP A 102 -3.58 2.23 -9.68
N VAL A 103 -3.71 1.57 -10.84
CA VAL A 103 -2.61 0.85 -11.50
C VAL A 103 -1.82 1.79 -12.44
N GLY A 104 -2.26 3.04 -12.62
CA GLY A 104 -1.58 4.07 -13.42
C GLY A 104 -0.68 5.04 -12.64
N ASP A 105 -0.77 5.06 -11.30
CA ASP A 105 0.10 5.83 -10.39
C ASP A 105 1.35 5.04 -9.96
#